data_AF-A0A838F539-F1
#
_entry.id   AF-A0A838F539-F1
#
_cell.length_a   1.000
_cell.length_b   1.000
_cell.length_c   1.000
_cell.angle_alpha   90.00
_cell.angle_beta   90.00
_cell.angle_gamma   90.00
#
_symmetry.space_group_name_H-M   'P 1'
#
loop_
_entity.id
_entity.type
_entity.pdbx_description
1 polymer ?
#
loop_
_entity_poly.entity_id
_entity_poly.type
_entity_poly.pdbx_seq_one_letter_code
_entity_poly.pdbx_strand_id
1 'polypeptide(L)'
;MQIIFVLLSFLSFPLWAQSDLCDILELDSCYTVTKQLRRLSSASLPSPAASANLNPANVSFDRGLGVELIYQPNNPLSFNLASGSGKLGGALISQSLENSFFGNRVIELDQELLERSEDKKQYKSEKLNLALGGKLFRKKHFALDAGVLLKRHSEIKRINPGVGISGRLGPVHLGASVYQDDLFLDLAGQNDPTGVPYSVLFGQETYTEKFTVQTYSIGTRIKNLSLDAGIIQTEYEFYDEKSTIHLYSSSLSLGQYLINFAIRNEITPAMKFIDGELVTQNSQNEIFTGLQRSIGRHVIVGLNYNFFLLREVSLNGTFFF
;
A
#
# COMPACT_ATOMS: atom_id res chain seq x y z
N MET A 1 19.49 -16.33 28.64
CA MET A 1 19.89 -17.43 27.74
C MET A 1 18.74 -18.34 27.29
N GLN A 2 17.55 -18.32 27.91
CA GLN A 2 16.41 -19.17 27.51
C GLN A 2 15.59 -18.65 26.31
N ILE A 3 15.61 -17.34 26.02
CA ILE A 3 14.88 -16.75 24.88
C ILE A 3 15.52 -17.13 23.53
N ILE A 4 16.84 -17.33 23.48
CA ILE A 4 17.56 -17.76 22.27
C ILE A 4 17.19 -19.21 21.90
N PHE A 5 16.88 -20.06 22.89
CA PHE A 5 16.49 -21.44 22.65
C PHE A 5 15.06 -21.58 22.11
N VAL A 6 14.16 -20.64 22.47
CA VAL A 6 12.81 -20.57 21.89
C VAL A 6 12.84 -20.03 20.47
N LEU A 7 13.75 -19.09 20.14
CA LEU A 7 13.95 -18.64 18.76
C LEU A 7 14.61 -19.71 17.87
N LEU A 8 15.51 -20.53 18.42
CA LEU A 8 16.16 -21.64 17.70
C LEU A 8 15.26 -22.88 17.54
N SER A 9 14.27 -23.10 18.42
CA SER A 9 13.31 -24.19 18.25
C SER A 9 12.25 -23.92 17.17
N PHE A 10 12.12 -22.69 16.69
CA PHE A 10 11.39 -22.37 15.46
C PHE A 10 12.19 -22.62 14.17
N LEU A 11 13.50 -22.90 14.26
CA LEU A 11 14.36 -23.16 13.10
C LEU A 11 14.46 -24.64 12.69
N SER A 12 13.79 -25.55 13.40
CA SER A 12 13.91 -27.01 13.20
C SER A 12 12.59 -27.73 12.84
N PHE A 13 11.69 -27.06 12.13
CA PHE A 13 10.57 -27.72 11.45
C PHE A 13 10.73 -27.64 9.92
N PRO A 14 10.65 -28.78 9.19
CA PRO A 14 10.50 -28.77 7.75
C PRO A 14 9.05 -28.39 7.40
N LEU A 15 8.65 -27.15 7.64
CA LEU A 15 7.44 -26.56 7.08
C LEU A 15 7.82 -25.84 5.79
N TRP A 16 7.90 -26.64 4.73
CA TRP A 16 8.38 -26.25 3.42
C TRP A 16 7.37 -25.34 2.73
N ALA A 17 7.57 -24.03 2.81
CA ALA A 17 6.91 -23.07 1.93
C ALA A 17 7.58 -23.13 0.55
N GLN A 18 7.02 -23.98 -0.29
CA GLN A 18 7.44 -24.25 -1.65
C GLN A 18 6.93 -23.17 -2.63
N SER A 19 7.73 -22.88 -3.65
CA SER A 19 7.46 -21.90 -4.70
C SER A 19 6.24 -22.29 -5.54
N ASP A 20 5.13 -21.59 -5.35
CA ASP A 20 3.82 -21.85 -5.97
C ASP A 20 3.33 -23.27 -5.65
N LEU A 21 2.41 -23.40 -4.68
CA LEU A 21 1.88 -24.68 -4.19
C LEU A 21 1.35 -25.58 -5.33
N CYS A 22 0.92 -24.93 -6.42
CA CYS A 22 0.42 -25.54 -7.64
C CYS A 22 1.50 -26.12 -8.55
N ASP A 23 2.67 -25.47 -8.63
CA ASP A 23 3.75 -25.88 -9.54
C ASP A 23 4.55 -27.08 -8.97
N ILE A 24 4.39 -27.41 -7.68
CA ILE A 24 5.17 -28.48 -7.02
C ILE A 24 4.33 -29.71 -6.66
N LEU A 25 3.04 -29.55 -6.41
CA LEU A 25 2.17 -30.68 -6.06
C LEU A 25 1.45 -31.30 -7.28
N GLU A 26 1.70 -30.81 -8.50
CA GLU A 26 1.01 -31.25 -9.72
C GLU A 26 -0.52 -31.35 -9.54
N LEU A 27 -1.10 -30.44 -8.74
CA LEU A 27 -2.52 -30.50 -8.39
C LEU A 27 -3.36 -29.93 -9.54
N ASP A 28 -4.08 -30.81 -10.21
CA ASP A 28 -5.12 -30.49 -11.21
C ASP A 28 -6.22 -29.55 -10.68
N SER A 29 -6.30 -29.33 -9.36
CA SER A 29 -7.28 -28.46 -8.70
C SER A 29 -6.85 -26.99 -8.59
N CYS A 30 -5.64 -26.62 -9.01
CA CYS A 30 -5.20 -25.23 -8.92
C CYS A 30 -5.91 -24.29 -9.90
N TYR A 31 -6.64 -24.80 -10.90
CA TYR A 31 -7.39 -23.97 -11.84
C TYR A 31 -8.53 -23.16 -11.19
N THR A 32 -8.98 -23.47 -9.97
CA THR A 32 -10.12 -22.82 -9.31
C THR A 32 -9.76 -21.76 -8.27
N VAL A 33 -8.47 -21.57 -7.95
CA VAL A 33 -8.02 -20.58 -6.95
C VAL A 33 -7.63 -19.27 -7.65
N THR A 34 -8.28 -18.17 -7.27
CA THR A 34 -8.11 -16.83 -7.87
C THR A 34 -6.67 -16.32 -7.84
N LYS A 35 -6.32 -15.54 -8.87
CA LYS A 35 -4.99 -14.96 -9.14
C LYS A 35 -4.37 -14.23 -7.93
N GLN A 36 -5.18 -13.59 -7.07
CA GLN A 36 -4.72 -12.86 -5.89
C GLN A 36 -4.22 -13.77 -4.75
N LEU A 37 -4.80 -14.96 -4.57
CA LEU A 37 -4.41 -15.94 -3.54
C LEU A 37 -3.04 -16.59 -3.82
N ARG A 38 -2.48 -16.37 -5.01
CA ARG A 38 -1.16 -16.89 -5.44
C ARG A 38 -0.01 -15.93 -5.17
N ARG A 39 -0.28 -14.73 -4.64
CA ARG A 39 0.79 -13.81 -4.26
C ARG A 39 1.60 -14.37 -3.10
N LEU A 40 2.91 -14.23 -3.22
CA LEU A 40 3.87 -14.62 -2.19
C LEU A 40 4.45 -13.39 -1.50
N SER A 41 4.76 -12.32 -2.26
CA SER A 41 5.20 -11.04 -1.69
C SER A 41 4.01 -10.13 -1.40
N SER A 42 4.00 -9.49 -0.23
CA SER A 42 2.95 -8.55 0.21
C SER A 42 1.55 -9.15 0.07
N ALA A 43 1.43 -10.43 0.44
CA ALA A 43 0.22 -11.23 0.28
C ALA A 43 -0.84 -10.90 1.35
N SER A 44 -0.46 -10.21 2.42
CA SER A 44 -1.40 -9.63 3.37
C SER A 44 -2.19 -8.45 2.82
N LEU A 45 -1.69 -7.79 1.76
CA LEU A 45 -2.28 -6.56 1.25
C LEU A 45 -3.58 -6.86 0.48
N PRO A 46 -4.60 -6.01 0.64
CA PRO A 46 -5.92 -6.29 0.08
C PRO A 46 -5.98 -6.11 -1.44
N SER A 47 -4.94 -5.57 -2.10
CA SER A 47 -5.02 -5.33 -3.54
C SER A 47 -3.69 -5.28 -4.31
N PRO A 48 -3.72 -5.53 -5.64
CA PRO A 48 -2.57 -5.36 -6.53
C PRO A 48 -1.94 -3.98 -6.44
N ALA A 49 -2.78 -2.95 -6.51
CA ALA A 49 -2.33 -1.58 -6.60
C ALA A 49 -1.66 -1.15 -5.29
N ALA A 50 -2.19 -1.57 -4.13
CA ALA A 50 -1.55 -1.32 -2.83
C ALA A 50 -0.13 -1.95 -2.76
N SER A 51 0.03 -3.18 -3.25
CA SER A 51 1.32 -3.87 -3.27
C SER A 51 2.34 -3.22 -4.21
N ALA A 52 1.90 -2.84 -5.42
CA ALA A 52 2.76 -2.17 -6.40
C ALA A 52 3.12 -0.74 -5.98
N ASN A 53 2.22 -0.04 -5.27
CA ASN A 53 2.49 1.29 -4.71
C ASN A 53 3.52 1.22 -3.57
N LEU A 54 3.45 0.17 -2.74
CA LEU A 54 4.41 -0.04 -1.65
C LEU A 54 5.80 -0.42 -2.19
N ASN A 55 5.86 -1.27 -3.22
CA ASN A 55 7.10 -1.61 -3.90
C ASN A 55 6.83 -2.00 -5.37
N PRO A 56 7.36 -1.27 -6.36
CA PRO A 56 7.08 -1.52 -7.77
C PRO A 56 7.56 -2.89 -8.25
N ALA A 57 8.55 -3.50 -7.59
CA ALA A 57 9.02 -4.85 -7.94
C ALA A 57 7.92 -5.92 -7.74
N ASN A 58 6.94 -5.66 -6.86
CA ASN A 58 5.89 -6.62 -6.55
C ASN A 58 4.90 -6.87 -7.71
N VAL A 59 4.80 -5.96 -8.68
CA VAL A 59 3.90 -6.15 -9.83
C VAL A 59 4.31 -7.34 -10.71
N SER A 60 5.57 -7.75 -10.64
CA SER A 60 6.09 -8.92 -11.36
C SER A 60 5.49 -10.25 -10.85
N PHE A 61 4.92 -10.28 -9.64
CA PHE A 61 4.25 -11.45 -9.08
C PHE A 61 2.81 -11.62 -9.59
N ASP A 62 2.25 -10.58 -10.20
CA ASP A 62 0.90 -10.65 -10.75
C ASP A 62 0.87 -11.51 -12.01
N ARG A 63 -0.24 -12.24 -12.19
CA ARG A 63 -0.50 -13.08 -13.36
C ARG A 63 -1.86 -12.71 -13.96
N GLY A 64 -1.87 -12.32 -15.23
CA GLY A 64 -3.04 -11.85 -15.97
C GLY A 64 -3.23 -10.34 -15.88
N LEU A 65 -4.27 -9.84 -16.54
CA LEU A 65 -4.72 -8.46 -16.47
C LEU A 65 -5.83 -8.36 -15.40
N GLY A 66 -5.77 -7.35 -14.56
CA GLY A 66 -6.72 -7.06 -13.50
C GLY A 66 -7.15 -5.59 -13.54
N VAL A 67 -8.45 -5.35 -13.47
CA VAL A 67 -9.05 -4.03 -13.25
C VAL A 67 -9.61 -4.02 -11.84
N GLU A 68 -9.09 -3.13 -10.99
CA GLU A 68 -9.54 -2.93 -9.62
C GLU A 68 -10.39 -1.67 -9.53
N LEU A 69 -11.54 -1.78 -8.90
CA LEU A 69 -12.46 -0.70 -8.59
C LEU A 69 -12.64 -0.62 -7.08
N ILE A 70 -12.54 0.57 -6.50
CA ILE A 70 -12.82 0.80 -5.08
C ILE A 70 -13.85 1.92 -4.96
N TYR A 71 -14.96 1.61 -4.30
CA TYR A 71 -16.05 2.53 -4.04
C TYR A 71 -16.17 2.78 -2.53
N GLN A 72 -16.31 4.03 -2.15
CA GLN A 72 -16.66 4.45 -0.80
C GLN A 72 -17.83 5.44 -0.91
N PRO A 73 -18.79 5.46 0.02
CA PRO A 73 -19.85 6.45 0.04
C PRO A 73 -19.31 7.88 -0.07
N ASN A 74 -20.04 8.77 -0.74
CA ASN A 74 -19.71 10.20 -0.92
C ASN A 74 -18.39 10.49 -1.64
N ASN A 75 -17.80 9.50 -2.30
CA ASN A 75 -16.50 9.61 -2.94
C ASN A 75 -16.51 9.12 -4.40
N PRO A 76 -15.63 9.66 -5.25
CA PRO A 76 -15.50 9.19 -6.63
C PRO A 76 -15.01 7.73 -6.65
N LEU A 77 -15.40 7.01 -7.70
CA LEU A 77 -14.92 5.65 -7.93
C LEU A 77 -13.42 5.68 -8.24
N SER A 78 -12.66 4.90 -7.48
CA SER A 78 -11.23 4.70 -7.70
C SER A 78 -11.00 3.54 -8.65
N PHE A 79 -10.04 3.68 -9.57
CA PHE A 79 -9.74 2.67 -10.58
C PHE A 79 -8.24 2.35 -10.61
N ASN A 80 -7.84 1.09 -10.65
CA ASN A 80 -6.45 0.70 -10.85
C ASN A 80 -6.37 -0.41 -11.89
N LEU A 81 -5.28 -0.42 -12.66
CA LEU A 81 -4.96 -1.49 -13.58
C LEU A 81 -3.68 -2.17 -13.10
N ALA A 82 -3.68 -3.49 -13.07
CA ALA A 82 -2.47 -4.26 -12.85
C ALA A 82 -2.42 -5.38 -13.89
N SER A 83 -1.26 -5.59 -14.50
CA SER A 83 -1.04 -6.67 -15.44
C SER A 83 0.30 -7.33 -15.17
N GLY A 84 0.35 -8.65 -15.25
CA GLY A 84 1.60 -9.37 -15.09
C GLY A 84 1.61 -10.74 -15.73
N SER A 85 2.82 -11.25 -15.96
CA SER A 85 3.09 -12.59 -16.51
C SER A 85 3.73 -13.53 -15.47
N GLY A 86 3.93 -13.08 -14.23
CA GLY A 86 4.78 -13.75 -13.24
C GLY A 86 6.29 -13.60 -13.49
N LYS A 87 6.68 -12.89 -14.55
CA LYS A 87 8.08 -12.55 -14.90
C LYS A 87 8.25 -11.04 -15.09
N LEU A 88 7.32 -10.42 -15.81
CA LEU A 88 7.23 -8.98 -16.04
C LEU A 88 5.81 -8.54 -15.73
N GLY A 89 5.64 -7.33 -15.25
CA GLY A 89 4.34 -6.73 -15.01
C GLY A 89 4.39 -5.21 -15.00
N GLY A 90 3.20 -4.62 -15.04
CA GLY A 90 3.00 -3.18 -14.89
C GLY A 90 1.68 -2.89 -14.22
N ALA A 91 1.61 -1.79 -13.48
CA ALA A 91 0.41 -1.32 -12.83
C ALA A 91 0.25 0.18 -13.06
N LEU A 92 -0.96 0.59 -13.44
CA LEU A 92 -1.39 1.97 -13.46
C LEU A 92 -2.27 2.19 -12.24
N ILE A 93 -1.77 3.00 -11.33
CA ILE A 93 -2.38 3.24 -10.02
C ILE A 93 -2.94 4.65 -10.04
N SER A 94 -4.24 4.77 -9.78
CA SER A 94 -4.90 6.06 -9.71
C SER A 94 -4.77 6.71 -8.33
N GLN A 95 -5.25 7.94 -8.31
CA GLN A 95 -5.14 8.97 -7.31
C GLN A 95 -5.41 8.52 -5.85
N SER A 96 -6.30 7.56 -5.62
CA SER A 96 -6.82 7.34 -4.26
C SER A 96 -5.96 6.48 -3.33
N LEU A 97 -4.84 5.92 -3.80
CA LEU A 97 -3.98 5.13 -2.90
C LEU A 97 -3.03 5.97 -2.05
N GLU A 98 -2.83 7.24 -2.40
CA GLU A 98 -2.13 8.17 -1.52
C GLU A 98 -3.04 8.56 -0.36
N ASN A 99 -2.48 8.68 0.85
CA ASN A 99 -3.27 8.86 2.07
C ASN A 99 -4.30 7.74 2.34
N SER A 100 -4.08 6.55 1.78
CA SER A 100 -4.81 5.33 2.14
C SER A 100 -4.11 4.59 3.29
N PHE A 101 -4.77 3.58 3.85
CA PHE A 101 -4.23 2.78 4.96
C PHE A 101 -2.86 2.16 4.63
N PHE A 102 -2.66 1.72 3.39
CA PHE A 102 -1.42 1.09 2.91
C PHE A 102 -0.52 2.05 2.13
N GLY A 103 -0.89 3.32 2.02
CA GLY A 103 -0.16 4.36 1.32
C GLY A 103 0.64 5.25 2.26
N ASN A 104 1.53 6.05 1.68
CA ASN A 104 2.18 7.15 2.39
C ASN A 104 1.13 8.18 2.86
N ARG A 105 1.42 8.87 3.98
CA ARG A 105 0.69 10.08 4.37
C ARG A 105 0.98 11.17 3.33
N VAL A 106 0.05 12.09 3.09
CA VAL A 106 0.31 13.28 2.28
C VAL A 106 0.18 14.50 3.19
N ILE A 107 0.92 15.56 2.89
CA ILE A 107 0.72 16.85 3.56
C ILE A 107 -0.62 17.42 3.10
N GLU A 108 -1.40 17.85 4.08
CA GLU A 108 -2.70 18.50 3.89
C GLU A 108 -2.69 19.75 4.74
N LEU A 109 -3.36 20.81 4.28
CA LEU A 109 -3.62 21.96 5.12
C LEU A 109 -4.64 21.57 6.20
N ASP A 110 -4.52 22.16 7.39
CA ASP A 110 -5.36 21.79 8.54
C ASP A 110 -6.87 21.94 8.25
N GLN A 111 -7.26 23.02 7.56
CA GLN A 111 -8.65 23.26 7.17
C GLN A 111 -9.15 22.20 6.17
N GLU A 112 -8.34 21.87 5.16
CA GLU A 112 -8.69 20.83 4.18
C GLU A 112 -8.82 19.46 4.85
N LEU A 113 -7.91 19.14 5.79
CA LEU A 113 -7.94 17.92 6.56
C LEU A 113 -9.22 17.84 7.41
N LEU A 114 -9.61 18.94 8.06
CA LEU A 114 -10.82 19.04 8.86
C LEU A 114 -12.06 18.81 8.00
N GLU A 115 -12.25 19.63 6.96
CA GLU A 115 -13.38 19.54 6.03
C GLU A 115 -13.49 18.13 5.44
N ARG A 116 -12.37 17.56 5.00
CA ARG A 116 -12.32 16.21 4.44
C ARG A 116 -12.73 15.14 5.46
N SER A 117 -12.26 15.27 6.69
CA SER A 117 -12.52 14.31 7.78
C SER A 117 -13.98 14.36 8.25
N GLU A 118 -14.58 15.55 8.28
CA GLU A 118 -15.98 15.78 8.61
C GLU A 118 -16.90 15.30 7.50
N ASP A 119 -16.63 15.68 6.24
CA ASP A 119 -17.42 15.32 5.07
C ASP A 119 -17.21 13.88 4.59
N LYS A 120 -16.30 13.14 5.23
CA LYS A 120 -15.91 11.77 4.85
C LYS A 120 -15.43 11.66 3.40
N LYS A 121 -14.68 12.66 2.95
CA LYS A 121 -14.11 12.70 1.60
C LYS A 121 -12.73 12.05 1.55
N GLN A 122 -12.42 11.37 0.46
CA GLN A 122 -11.11 10.83 0.16
C GLN A 122 -10.15 11.98 -0.15
N TYR A 123 -8.86 11.74 0.12
CA TYR A 123 -7.84 12.67 -0.35
C TYR A 123 -7.83 12.67 -1.87
N LYS A 124 -8.02 13.85 -2.46
CA LYS A 124 -8.02 14.04 -3.91
C LYS A 124 -6.58 14.20 -4.39
N SER A 125 -5.87 13.09 -4.53
CA SER A 125 -4.56 13.14 -5.18
C SER A 125 -4.73 13.57 -6.63
N GLU A 126 -3.80 14.37 -7.12
CA GLU A 126 -3.75 14.78 -8.52
C GLU A 126 -2.62 14.05 -9.27
N LYS A 127 -2.27 12.87 -8.76
CA LYS A 127 -1.12 12.09 -9.24
C LYS A 127 -1.53 10.85 -9.99
N LEU A 128 -0.69 10.49 -10.97
CA LEU A 128 -0.76 9.24 -11.71
C LEU A 128 0.52 8.45 -11.48
N ASN A 129 0.37 7.21 -11.06
CA ASN A 129 1.49 6.33 -10.72
C ASN A 129 1.56 5.16 -11.70
N LEU A 130 2.71 4.98 -12.34
CA LEU A 130 3.01 3.84 -13.21
C LEU A 130 4.13 3.02 -12.58
N ALA A 131 3.82 1.80 -12.14
CA ALA A 131 4.79 0.83 -11.67
C ALA A 131 5.10 -0.16 -12.79
N LEU A 132 6.37 -0.48 -13.00
CA LEU A 132 6.84 -1.53 -13.88
C LEU A 132 7.78 -2.43 -13.09
N GLY A 133 7.71 -3.74 -13.27
CA GLY A 133 8.53 -4.68 -12.51
C GLY A 133 8.87 -5.93 -13.28
N GLY A 134 10.02 -6.50 -12.95
CA GLY A 134 10.57 -7.65 -13.63
C GLY A 134 11.46 -8.52 -12.74
N LYS A 135 11.45 -9.81 -13.07
CA LYS A 135 12.23 -10.84 -12.41
C LYS A 135 13.64 -10.87 -12.96
N LEU A 136 14.61 -10.56 -12.10
CA LEU A 136 16.03 -10.61 -12.45
C LEU A 136 16.58 -12.03 -12.32
N PHE A 137 16.18 -12.75 -11.25
CA PHE A 137 16.71 -14.07 -10.95
C PHE A 137 15.69 -14.94 -10.21
N ARG A 138 15.68 -16.24 -10.52
CA ARG A 138 14.83 -17.22 -9.81
C ARG A 138 15.47 -18.60 -9.74
N LYS A 139 15.61 -19.09 -8.51
CA LYS A 139 15.81 -20.47 -8.12
C LYS A 139 14.69 -20.90 -7.15
N LYS A 140 14.66 -22.19 -6.80
CA LYS A 140 13.62 -22.79 -5.94
C LYS A 140 13.34 -21.96 -4.67
N HIS A 141 14.41 -21.62 -3.94
CA HIS A 141 14.33 -20.90 -2.66
C HIS A 141 14.78 -19.44 -2.74
N PHE A 142 15.24 -18.97 -3.89
CA PHE A 142 15.80 -17.64 -4.05
C PHE A 142 15.14 -16.94 -5.23
N ALA A 143 14.61 -15.75 -5.04
CA ALA A 143 14.19 -14.90 -6.14
C ALA A 143 14.66 -13.47 -5.90
N LEU A 144 14.98 -12.77 -6.99
CA LEU A 144 15.28 -11.36 -6.97
C LEU A 144 14.51 -10.71 -8.12
N ASP A 145 13.73 -9.71 -7.78
CA ASP A 145 12.90 -8.93 -8.67
C ASP A 145 13.25 -7.45 -8.48
N ALA A 146 13.12 -6.67 -9.54
CA ALA A 146 13.35 -5.23 -9.53
C ALA A 146 12.21 -4.51 -10.22
N GLY A 147 11.96 -3.27 -9.85
CA GLY A 147 10.93 -2.45 -10.45
C GLY A 147 11.27 -0.98 -10.44
N VAL A 148 10.54 -0.24 -11.27
CA VAL A 148 10.61 1.20 -11.43
C VAL A 148 9.21 1.75 -11.17
N LEU A 149 9.13 2.86 -10.44
CA LEU A 149 7.91 3.62 -10.21
C LEU A 149 8.07 4.97 -10.90
N LEU A 150 7.07 5.42 -11.65
CA LEU A 150 7.00 6.75 -12.22
C LEU A 150 5.77 7.44 -11.67
N LYS A 151 5.96 8.53 -10.94
CA LYS A 151 4.87 9.37 -10.43
C LYS A 151 4.79 10.66 -11.22
N ARG A 152 3.59 11.13 -11.54
CA ARG A 152 3.37 12.42 -12.20
C ARG A 152 2.23 13.18 -11.57
N HIS A 153 2.49 14.40 -11.12
CA HIS A 153 1.47 15.34 -10.65
C HIS A 153 0.84 16.12 -11.82
N SER A 154 -0.48 16.35 -11.83
CA SER A 154 -1.16 17.07 -12.92
C SER A 154 -0.71 18.53 -13.05
N GLU A 155 -0.61 19.25 -11.93
CA GLU A 155 -0.24 20.66 -11.90
C GLU A 155 1.24 20.91 -12.19
N ILE A 156 2.14 20.22 -11.47
CA ILE A 156 3.59 20.38 -11.63
C ILE A 156 4.07 19.77 -12.96
N LYS A 157 3.36 18.76 -13.48
CA LYS A 157 3.65 18.04 -14.76
C LYS A 157 5.01 17.34 -14.81
N ARG A 158 5.78 17.34 -13.73
CA ARG A 158 7.05 16.65 -13.56
C ARG A 158 6.83 15.16 -13.36
N ILE A 159 7.73 14.35 -13.92
CA ILE A 159 7.80 12.91 -13.70
C ILE A 159 8.88 12.65 -12.64
N ASN A 160 8.50 12.00 -11.55
CA ASN A 160 9.42 11.58 -10.51
C ASN A 160 9.65 10.07 -10.58
N PRO A 161 10.90 9.64 -10.80
CA PRO A 161 11.23 8.23 -10.81
C PRO A 161 11.42 7.69 -9.39
N GLY A 162 11.27 6.38 -9.29
CA GLY A 162 11.57 5.57 -8.13
C GLY A 162 11.98 4.18 -8.55
N VAL A 163 12.64 3.46 -7.65
CA VAL A 163 13.12 2.10 -7.88
C VAL A 163 12.78 1.23 -6.68
N GLY A 164 12.56 -0.05 -6.93
CA GLY A 164 12.30 -1.03 -5.90
C GLY A 164 12.97 -2.35 -6.21
N ILE A 165 13.34 -3.08 -5.16
CA ILE A 165 13.83 -4.44 -5.23
C ILE A 165 13.00 -5.32 -4.30
N SER A 166 12.79 -6.56 -4.70
CA SER A 166 12.09 -7.57 -3.92
C SER A 166 12.88 -8.87 -3.96
N GLY A 167 13.12 -9.44 -2.79
CA GLY A 167 13.89 -10.65 -2.59
C GLY A 167 13.06 -11.71 -1.91
N ARG A 168 13.27 -12.98 -2.29
CA ARG A 168 12.66 -14.13 -1.62
C ARG A 168 13.74 -15.08 -1.15
N LEU A 169 13.69 -15.45 0.13
CA LEU A 169 14.56 -16.43 0.77
C LEU A 169 13.70 -17.48 1.49
N GLY A 170 13.41 -18.58 0.79
CA GLY A 170 12.52 -19.63 1.29
C GLY A 170 11.11 -19.09 1.55
N PRO A 171 10.59 -19.17 2.80
CA PRO A 171 9.28 -18.61 3.18
C PRO A 171 9.29 -17.10 3.37
N VAL A 172 10.46 -16.46 3.47
CA VAL A 172 10.60 -15.04 3.78
C VAL A 172 10.70 -14.22 2.50
N HIS A 173 10.00 -13.09 2.52
CA HIS A 173 9.98 -12.07 1.50
C HIS A 173 10.55 -10.78 2.07
N LEU A 174 11.40 -10.10 1.32
CA LEU A 174 11.98 -8.81 1.67
C LEU A 174 11.74 -7.85 0.51
N GLY A 175 11.43 -6.61 0.82
CA GLY A 175 11.23 -5.57 -0.16
C GLY A 175 11.83 -4.27 0.33
N ALA A 176 12.45 -3.53 -0.59
CA ALA A 176 12.87 -2.15 -0.35
C ALA A 176 12.55 -1.32 -1.61
N SER A 177 12.04 -0.11 -1.43
CA SER A 177 11.88 0.83 -2.53
C SER A 177 12.16 2.25 -2.08
N VAL A 178 12.58 3.08 -3.04
CA VAL A 178 12.76 4.52 -2.85
C VAL A 178 12.19 5.23 -4.06
N TYR A 179 11.38 6.25 -3.84
CA TYR A 179 10.83 7.06 -4.90
C TYR A 179 10.76 8.53 -4.49
N GLN A 180 10.82 9.38 -5.50
CA GLN A 180 10.56 10.80 -5.34
C GLN A 180 9.10 11.12 -5.64
N ASP A 181 8.59 12.15 -5.00
CA ASP A 181 7.23 12.60 -5.17
C ASP A 181 7.16 14.12 -5.02
N ASP A 182 6.12 14.71 -5.58
CA ASP A 182 5.89 16.15 -5.51
C ASP A 182 4.62 16.47 -4.71
N LEU A 183 4.66 17.58 -4.00
CA LEU A 183 3.50 18.20 -3.37
C LEU A 183 3.20 19.51 -4.09
N PHE A 184 1.92 19.79 -4.28
CA PHE A 184 1.39 21.10 -4.64
C PHE A 184 0.28 21.45 -3.64
N LEU A 185 0.41 22.60 -2.97
CA LEU A 185 -0.63 23.17 -2.12
C LEU A 185 -1.01 24.56 -2.64
N ASP A 186 -2.30 24.80 -2.78
CA ASP A 186 -2.84 26.13 -3.00
C ASP A 186 -3.09 26.79 -1.65
N LEU A 187 -2.32 27.84 -1.34
CA LEU A 187 -2.40 28.55 -0.06
C LEU A 187 -3.35 29.75 -0.13
N ALA A 188 -3.88 30.08 -1.31
CA ALA A 188 -4.71 31.25 -1.51
C ALA A 188 -6.06 31.10 -0.78
N GLY A 189 -6.35 32.03 0.13
CA GLY A 189 -7.61 32.05 0.88
C GLY A 189 -7.74 30.99 1.99
N GLN A 190 -6.68 30.21 2.23
CA GLN A 190 -6.61 29.23 3.31
C GLN A 190 -5.94 29.85 4.54
N ASN A 191 -6.51 29.62 5.72
CA ASN A 191 -5.97 30.11 6.98
C ASN A 191 -5.42 28.96 7.82
N ASP A 192 -4.37 29.23 8.59
CA ASP A 192 -3.91 28.33 9.63
C ASP A 192 -4.91 28.30 10.81
N PRO A 193 -4.75 27.38 11.78
CA PRO A 193 -5.59 27.33 12.96
C PRO A 193 -5.57 28.59 13.84
N THR A 194 -4.59 29.48 13.66
CA THR A 194 -4.50 30.76 14.38
C THR A 194 -5.24 31.90 13.66
N GLY A 195 -5.76 31.64 12.46
CA GLY A 195 -6.46 32.60 11.61
C GLY A 195 -5.53 33.43 10.72
N VAL A 196 -4.24 33.11 10.67
CA VAL A 196 -3.26 33.75 9.79
C VAL A 196 -3.30 33.06 8.41
N PRO A 197 -3.41 33.81 7.30
CA PRO A 197 -3.37 33.21 5.98
C PRO A 197 -2.07 32.45 5.73
N TYR A 198 -2.15 31.22 5.21
CA TYR A 198 -0.97 30.42 4.89
C TYR A 198 -0.05 31.13 3.88
N SER A 199 -0.62 31.90 2.95
CA SER A 199 0.16 32.66 1.98
C SER A 199 1.08 33.72 2.62
N VAL A 200 0.72 34.24 3.79
CA VAL A 200 1.55 35.17 4.57
C VAL A 200 2.67 34.42 5.30
N LEU A 201 2.37 33.26 5.88
CA LEU A 201 3.36 32.43 6.58
C LEU A 201 4.46 31.93 5.64
N PHE A 202 4.08 31.48 4.44
CA PHE A 202 5.00 30.96 3.43
C PHE A 202 5.53 32.03 2.48
N GLY A 203 4.96 33.25 2.47
CA GLY A 203 5.35 34.35 1.59
C GLY A 203 5.00 34.14 0.11
N GLN A 204 4.08 33.23 -0.21
CA GLN A 204 3.69 32.85 -1.56
C GLN A 204 2.27 32.29 -1.59
N GLU A 205 1.56 32.41 -2.72
CA GLU A 205 0.18 31.90 -2.87
C GLU A 205 0.11 30.39 -3.11
N THR A 206 1.20 29.77 -3.56
CA THR A 206 1.28 28.33 -3.79
C THR A 206 2.55 27.79 -3.17
N TYR A 207 2.49 26.58 -2.61
CA TYR A 207 3.65 25.89 -2.07
C TYR A 207 3.89 24.59 -2.84
N THR A 208 5.12 24.40 -3.29
CA THR A 208 5.53 23.16 -3.93
C THR A 208 6.81 22.65 -3.29
N GLU A 209 6.82 21.37 -2.94
CA GLU A 209 8.02 20.69 -2.47
C GLU A 209 8.21 19.37 -3.20
N LYS A 210 9.44 18.86 -3.16
CA LYS A 210 9.79 17.55 -3.65
C LYS A 210 10.34 16.73 -2.49
N PHE A 211 9.68 15.62 -2.20
CA PHE A 211 10.04 14.77 -1.06
C PHE A 211 10.44 13.37 -1.52
N THR A 212 11.13 12.65 -0.64
CA THR A 212 11.56 11.27 -0.89
C THR A 212 10.84 10.33 0.06
N VAL A 213 10.31 9.25 -0.49
CA VAL A 213 9.67 8.18 0.27
C VAL A 213 10.51 6.92 0.16
N GLN A 214 10.79 6.30 1.30
CA GLN A 214 11.46 5.01 1.40
C GLN A 214 10.51 3.99 2.00
N THR A 215 10.45 2.80 1.41
CA THR A 215 9.64 1.71 1.92
C THR A 215 10.51 0.49 2.16
N TYR A 216 10.26 -0.19 3.28
CA TYR A 216 10.88 -1.45 3.63
C TYR A 216 9.78 -2.42 4.04
N SER A 217 9.85 -3.66 3.60
CA SER A 217 8.86 -4.68 3.93
C SER A 217 9.50 -6.04 4.16
N ILE A 218 9.00 -6.77 5.14
CA ILE A 218 9.29 -8.17 5.37
C ILE A 218 7.98 -8.95 5.47
N GLY A 219 7.91 -10.07 4.77
CA GLY A 219 6.71 -10.91 4.71
C GLY A 219 7.03 -12.38 4.87
N THR A 220 6.07 -13.15 5.33
CA THR A 220 6.12 -14.61 5.32
C THR A 220 4.73 -15.19 5.10
N ARG A 221 4.69 -16.39 4.51
CA ARG A 221 3.45 -17.12 4.30
C ARG A 221 3.58 -18.54 4.84
N ILE A 222 2.69 -18.88 5.76
CA ILE A 222 2.60 -20.20 6.37
C ILE A 222 1.22 -20.78 6.01
N LYS A 223 1.20 -21.69 5.03
CA LYS A 223 -0.04 -22.28 4.48
C LYS A 223 -1.01 -21.19 3.98
N ASN A 224 -2.08 -20.98 4.73
CA ASN A 224 -3.19 -20.06 4.43
C ASN A 224 -3.05 -18.72 5.15
N LEU A 225 -2.06 -18.57 6.03
CA LEU A 225 -1.79 -17.34 6.75
C LEU A 225 -0.62 -16.61 6.10
N SER A 226 -0.81 -15.34 5.75
CA SER A 226 0.26 -14.43 5.36
C SER A 226 0.44 -13.38 6.44
N LEU A 227 1.68 -13.02 6.73
CA LEU A 227 2.04 -11.99 7.69
C LEU A 227 3.05 -11.07 7.00
N ASP A 228 2.80 -9.77 7.00
CA ASP A 228 3.71 -8.77 6.46
C ASP A 228 3.86 -7.62 7.45
N ALA A 229 5.10 -7.18 7.64
CA ALA A 229 5.45 -5.97 8.36
C ALA A 229 6.15 -5.01 7.39
N GLY A 230 5.86 -3.72 7.49
CA GLY A 230 6.42 -2.70 6.62
C GLY A 230 6.67 -1.39 7.35
N ILE A 231 7.59 -0.61 6.80
CA ILE A 231 7.90 0.75 7.23
C ILE A 231 7.87 1.64 6.00
N ILE A 232 7.15 2.75 6.09
CA ILE A 232 7.20 3.85 5.10
C ILE A 232 7.83 5.04 5.83
N GLN A 233 8.92 5.57 5.30
CA GLN A 233 9.59 6.75 5.83
C GLN A 233 9.53 7.85 4.78
N THR A 234 9.13 9.04 5.20
CA THR A 234 9.01 10.19 4.31
C THR A 234 9.65 11.40 4.95
N GLU A 235 10.47 12.09 4.16
CA GLU A 235 11.20 13.30 4.53
C GLU A 235 10.64 14.46 3.73
N TYR A 236 9.84 15.29 4.40
CA TYR A 236 9.21 16.49 3.87
C TYR A 236 10.08 17.71 4.18
N GLU A 237 9.96 18.78 3.38
CA GLU A 237 10.51 20.09 3.74
C GLU A 237 9.50 20.88 4.59
N PHE A 238 8.22 20.59 4.42
CA PHE A 238 7.11 21.20 5.18
C PHE A 238 7.15 20.90 6.69
N TYR A 239 7.75 19.78 7.10
CA TYR A 239 7.84 19.35 8.50
C TYR A 239 9.30 19.15 8.91
N ASP A 240 9.65 19.59 10.13
CA ASP A 240 11.01 19.44 10.68
C ASP A 240 11.39 17.98 10.99
N GLU A 241 10.39 17.13 11.25
CA GLU A 241 10.57 15.73 11.61
C GLU A 241 10.13 14.79 10.48
N LYS A 242 10.85 13.67 10.32
CA LYS A 242 10.50 12.62 9.36
C LYS A 242 9.20 11.94 9.77
N SER A 243 8.30 11.75 8.81
CA SER A 243 7.11 10.93 9.00
C SER A 243 7.48 9.45 8.86
N THR A 244 7.05 8.63 9.81
CA THR A 244 7.27 7.18 9.81
C THR A 244 5.96 6.45 10.01
N ILE A 245 5.63 5.53 9.11
CA ILE A 245 4.45 4.66 9.22
C ILE A 245 4.93 3.22 9.38
N HIS A 246 4.55 2.60 10.48
CA HIS A 246 4.71 1.16 10.70
C HIS A 246 3.41 0.45 10.33
N LEU A 247 3.50 -0.51 9.42
CA LEU A 247 2.38 -1.34 8.96
C LEU A 247 2.59 -2.77 9.40
N TYR A 248 1.61 -3.34 10.09
CA TYR A 248 1.57 -4.76 10.42
C TYR A 248 0.29 -5.33 9.85
N SER A 249 0.39 -6.38 9.07
CA SER A 249 -0.75 -6.91 8.32
C SER A 249 -0.73 -8.42 8.30
N SER A 250 -1.92 -8.99 8.37
CA SER A 250 -2.15 -10.42 8.26
C SER A 250 -3.27 -10.69 7.28
N SER A 251 -3.18 -11.82 6.58
CA SER A 251 -4.28 -12.33 5.78
C SER A 251 -4.48 -13.81 5.98
N LEU A 252 -5.74 -14.24 6.10
CA LEU A 252 -6.13 -15.63 6.24
C LEU A 252 -6.99 -16.04 5.04
N SER A 253 -6.52 -17.03 4.29
CA SER A 253 -7.20 -17.60 3.13
C SER A 253 -8.04 -18.82 3.53
N LEU A 254 -9.36 -18.70 3.48
CA LEU A 254 -10.31 -19.77 3.82
C LEU A 254 -11.15 -20.15 2.60
N GLY A 255 -10.65 -21.10 1.80
CA GLY A 255 -11.30 -21.52 0.56
C GLY A 255 -11.37 -20.37 -0.44
N GLN A 256 -12.58 -19.84 -0.66
CA GLN A 256 -12.83 -18.70 -1.56
C GLN A 256 -12.76 -17.34 -0.85
N TYR A 257 -12.57 -17.32 0.48
CA TYR A 257 -12.55 -16.10 1.26
C TYR A 257 -11.11 -15.70 1.61
N LEU A 258 -10.86 -14.39 1.61
CA LEU A 258 -9.64 -13.78 2.12
C LEU A 258 -10.04 -12.78 3.21
N ILE A 259 -9.54 -13.00 4.42
CA ILE A 259 -9.76 -12.11 5.55
C ILE A 259 -8.47 -11.36 5.77
N ASN A 260 -8.50 -10.02 5.74
CA ASN A 260 -7.36 -9.16 5.94
C ASN A 260 -7.54 -8.39 7.26
N PHE A 261 -6.46 -8.30 8.03
CA PHE A 261 -6.39 -7.45 9.21
C PHE A 261 -5.08 -6.68 9.16
N ALA A 262 -5.10 -5.39 9.46
CA ALA A 262 -3.87 -4.62 9.55
C ALA A 262 -3.95 -3.52 10.60
N ILE A 263 -2.79 -3.18 11.15
CA ILE A 263 -2.56 -2.10 12.09
C ILE A 263 -1.56 -1.16 11.44
N ARG A 264 -1.88 0.13 11.46
CA ARG A 264 -1.02 1.22 11.03
C ARG A 264 -0.70 2.06 12.25
N ASN A 265 0.58 2.14 12.61
CA ASN A 265 1.07 3.13 13.57
C ASN A 265 1.78 4.24 12.78
N GLU A 266 1.25 5.45 12.86
CA GLU A 266 1.79 6.61 12.16
C GLU A 266 2.40 7.59 13.15
N ILE A 267 3.69 7.85 12.98
CA ILE A 267 4.48 8.83 13.71
C ILE A 267 4.74 10.01 12.77
N THR A 268 4.07 11.14 12.99
CA THR A 268 4.12 12.31 12.13
C THR A 268 3.87 13.58 12.94
N PRO A 269 4.52 14.71 12.63
CA PRO A 269 4.21 16.00 13.25
C PRO A 269 2.90 16.64 12.74
N ALA A 270 2.29 16.07 11.68
CA ALA A 270 1.03 16.56 11.15
C ALA A 270 -0.12 16.52 12.18
N MET A 271 -1.03 17.49 12.11
CA MET A 271 -2.28 17.46 12.89
C MET A 271 -3.13 16.25 12.51
N LYS A 272 -3.94 15.81 13.47
CA LYS A 272 -4.81 14.63 13.34
C LYS A 272 -6.22 14.96 13.74
N PHE A 273 -7.18 14.42 13.00
CA PHE A 273 -8.59 14.54 13.35
C PHE A 273 -9.01 13.39 14.26
N ILE A 274 -9.31 13.70 15.52
CA ILE A 274 -9.69 12.74 16.55
C ILE A 274 -10.96 13.27 17.22
N ASP A 275 -12.03 12.47 17.19
CA ASP A 275 -13.28 12.73 17.89
C ASP A 275 -13.93 14.11 17.60
N GLY A 276 -13.74 14.64 16.38
CA GLY A 276 -14.31 15.92 15.96
C GLY A 276 -13.34 17.10 16.02
N GLU A 277 -12.12 16.91 16.52
CA GLU A 277 -11.16 17.99 16.75
C GLU A 277 -9.81 17.71 16.09
N LEU A 278 -9.10 18.77 15.71
CA LEU A 278 -7.70 18.69 15.30
C LEU A 278 -6.81 18.66 16.54
N VAL A 279 -6.05 17.59 16.70
CA VAL A 279 -5.16 17.37 17.84
C VAL A 279 -3.72 17.22 17.35
N THR A 280 -2.80 17.93 18.00
CA THR A 280 -1.36 17.70 17.83
C THR A 280 -0.99 16.43 18.58
N GLN A 281 -0.92 15.31 17.86
CA GLN A 281 -0.48 14.04 18.42
C GLN A 281 0.55 13.40 17.50
N ASN A 282 1.76 13.17 17.99
CA ASN A 282 2.81 12.67 17.11
C ASN A 282 2.56 11.21 16.68
N SER A 283 1.88 10.38 17.47
CA SER A 283 1.60 8.97 17.14
C SER A 283 0.10 8.67 17.06
N GLN A 284 -0.34 7.93 16.05
CA GLN A 284 -1.73 7.48 15.89
C GLN A 284 -1.77 6.02 15.43
N ASN A 285 -2.69 5.26 16.02
CA ASN A 285 -2.96 3.89 15.61
C ASN A 285 -4.28 3.82 14.86
N GLU A 286 -4.25 3.25 13.67
CA GLU A 286 -5.43 2.96 12.87
C GLU A 286 -5.51 1.46 12.59
N ILE A 287 -6.74 0.95 12.49
CA ILE A 287 -7.02 -0.46 12.23
C ILE A 287 -7.74 -0.59 10.90
N PHE A 288 -7.36 -1.60 10.14
CA PHE A 288 -8.00 -2.00 8.90
C PHE A 288 -8.50 -3.43 9.02
N THR A 289 -9.70 -3.67 8.48
CA THR A 289 -10.22 -5.02 8.29
C THR A 289 -10.80 -5.17 6.89
N GLY A 290 -10.60 -6.33 6.28
CA GLY A 290 -11.11 -6.63 4.96
C GLY A 290 -11.65 -8.05 4.88
N LEU A 291 -12.73 -8.22 4.13
CA LEU A 291 -13.27 -9.51 3.74
C LEU A 291 -13.47 -9.52 2.24
N GLN A 292 -12.76 -10.41 1.56
CA GLN A 292 -12.86 -10.58 0.11
C GLN A 292 -13.33 -11.99 -0.20
N ARG A 293 -14.07 -12.13 -1.30
CA ARG A 293 -14.56 -13.39 -1.83
C ARG A 293 -14.24 -13.50 -3.30
N SER A 294 -13.64 -14.62 -3.65
CA SER A 294 -13.46 -15.08 -5.02
C SER A 294 -14.78 -15.60 -5.59
N ILE A 295 -15.25 -15.02 -6.69
CA ILE A 295 -16.41 -15.49 -7.44
C ILE A 295 -15.91 -16.05 -8.78
N GLY A 296 -15.84 -17.38 -8.85
CA GLY A 296 -15.22 -18.06 -9.98
C GLY A 296 -13.72 -17.76 -10.09
N ARG A 297 -13.21 -17.67 -11.33
CA ARG A 297 -11.78 -17.45 -11.62
C ARG A 297 -11.44 -15.99 -11.94
N HIS A 298 -12.46 -15.17 -12.21
CA HIS A 298 -12.31 -13.86 -12.85
C HIS A 298 -12.69 -12.70 -11.94
N VAL A 299 -13.39 -12.92 -10.85
CA VAL A 299 -13.92 -11.82 -10.03
C VAL A 299 -13.54 -12.02 -8.58
N ILE A 300 -13.04 -10.96 -7.95
CA ILE A 300 -12.92 -10.84 -6.50
C ILE A 300 -13.74 -9.64 -6.10
N VAL A 301 -14.62 -9.81 -5.12
CA VAL A 301 -15.36 -8.72 -4.49
C VAL A 301 -15.02 -8.69 -3.02
N GLY A 302 -15.02 -7.53 -2.41
CA GLY A 302 -14.76 -7.42 -0.99
C GLY A 302 -15.29 -6.16 -0.36
N LEU A 303 -15.30 -6.22 0.97
CA LEU A 303 -15.66 -5.15 1.87
C LEU A 303 -14.42 -4.85 2.70
N ASN A 304 -14.04 -3.57 2.75
CA ASN A 304 -12.90 -3.12 3.54
C ASN A 304 -13.35 -2.00 4.47
N TYR A 305 -13.01 -2.10 5.74
CA TYR A 305 -13.17 -1.03 6.72
C TYR A 305 -11.87 -0.22 6.81
N ASN A 306 -12.01 1.10 6.79
CA ASN A 306 -10.92 2.06 6.98
C ASN A 306 -9.83 2.02 5.90
N PHE A 307 -10.19 1.69 4.65
CA PHE A 307 -9.22 1.64 3.54
C PHE A 307 -8.58 3.01 3.26
N PHE A 308 -9.34 4.11 3.39
CA PHE A 308 -8.90 5.48 3.12
C PHE A 308 -8.69 6.33 4.38
N LEU A 309 -8.46 5.71 5.55
CA LEU A 309 -8.25 6.42 6.84
C LEU A 309 -9.43 7.30 7.28
N LEU A 310 -10.66 6.93 6.88
CA LEU A 310 -11.90 7.66 7.20
C LEU A 310 -12.82 6.92 8.17
N ARG A 311 -12.41 5.73 8.65
CA ARG A 311 -13.21 4.83 9.50
C ARG A 311 -14.56 4.44 8.89
N GLU A 312 -14.59 4.31 7.56
CA GLU A 312 -15.76 3.91 6.78
C GLU A 312 -15.58 2.58 6.05
N VAL A 313 -16.70 2.00 5.64
CA VAL A 313 -16.72 0.82 4.78
C VAL A 313 -16.57 1.25 3.32
N SER A 314 -15.73 0.51 2.60
CA SER A 314 -15.53 0.61 1.17
C SER A 314 -15.77 -0.76 0.52
N LEU A 315 -16.28 -0.75 -0.71
CA LEU A 315 -16.44 -1.91 -1.55
C LEU A 315 -15.26 -1.96 -2.53
N ASN A 316 -14.62 -3.12 -2.67
CA ASN A 316 -13.65 -3.33 -3.74
C ASN A 316 -14.08 -4.46 -4.68
N GLY A 317 -13.78 -4.30 -5.96
CA GLY A 317 -14.01 -5.29 -6.99
C GLY A 317 -12.80 -5.39 -7.90
N THR A 318 -12.25 -6.59 -8.08
CA THR A 318 -11.18 -6.85 -9.04
C THR A 318 -11.64 -7.83 -10.10
N PHE A 319 -11.57 -7.41 -11.36
CA PHE A 319 -11.93 -8.20 -12.53
C PHE A 319 -10.67 -8.63 -13.26
N PHE A 320 -10.50 -9.93 -13.44
CA PHE A 320 -9.35 -10.52 -14.10
C PHE A 320 -9.72 -11.09 -15.47
N PHE A 321 -8.94 -10.69 -16.48
CA PHE A 321 -8.95 -11.26 -17.83
C PHE A 321 -7.87 -12.33 -17.92
#